data_AF-A0A5E4MFR5-F1
#
_entry.id   AF-A0A5E4MFR5-F1
#
_cell.length_a   1.000
_cell.length_b   1.000
_cell.length_c   1.000
_cell.angle_alpha   90.00
_cell.angle_beta   90.00
_cell.angle_gamma   90.00
#
_symmetry.space_group_name_H-M   'P 1'
#
loop_
_entity.id
_entity.type
_entity.pdbx_description
1 polymer ?
#
loop_
_entity_poly.entity_id
_entity_poly.type
_entity_poly.pdbx_seq_one_letter_code
_entity_poly.pdbx_strand_id
1 'polypeptide(L)'
;MEDINKSLTIDQYMTENKLKLSENMLFSELCTPLLNKHEILITRYLLECMGFGNNEYEKNLNDFISFLNNYDISYEQIDSGNDKINNYECIIRNESGTSTSCSKKWLILSINSFKRAMMLLNNEEILNYFLELQNTCLSYEKEKDLSELNEKFSKKMQLIEEENNELKEQTMIMKNSINNENEKKKDGYIYIATTKTYAKCNTFKIGKTNDPALRLVNFNVARNSQDLFYVCYCEPKFPLAQHD
;
A
#
# COMPACT_ATOMS: atom_id res chain seq x y z
N MET A 1 7.27 -15.82 -8.75
CA MET A 1 6.44 -14.90 -7.94
C MET A 1 6.58 -15.39 -6.52
N GLU A 2 7.53 -14.84 -5.77
CA GLU A 2 7.60 -15.05 -4.33
C GLU A 2 6.40 -14.36 -3.69
N ASP A 3 5.74 -15.02 -2.74
CA ASP A 3 4.60 -14.51 -1.99
C ASP A 3 4.99 -13.19 -1.32
N ILE A 4 4.52 -12.07 -1.87
CA ILE A 4 4.76 -10.75 -1.31
C ILE A 4 3.87 -10.61 -0.08
N ASN A 5 4.52 -10.69 1.08
CA ASN A 5 4.18 -10.05 2.34
C ASN A 5 2.80 -10.36 2.90
N LYS A 6 2.68 -11.55 3.49
CA LYS A 6 1.72 -11.75 4.59
C LYS A 6 2.27 -11.04 5.82
N SER A 7 1.46 -10.16 6.44
CA SER A 7 1.83 -9.51 7.70
C SER A 7 2.18 -10.58 8.74
N LEU A 8 3.46 -10.63 9.12
CA LEU A 8 3.97 -11.62 10.03
C LEU A 8 3.40 -11.38 11.44
N THR A 9 2.94 -12.43 12.09
CA THR A 9 2.62 -12.38 13.53
C THR A 9 3.91 -12.31 14.36
N ILE A 10 3.86 -11.82 15.60
CA ILE A 10 5.05 -11.77 16.48
C ILE A 10 5.66 -13.17 16.68
N ASP A 11 4.84 -14.22 16.78
CA ASP A 11 5.32 -15.60 16.96
C ASP A 11 6.07 -16.11 15.72
N GLN A 12 5.56 -15.78 14.53
CA GLN A 12 6.25 -16.06 13.27
C GLN A 12 7.57 -15.28 13.20
N TYR A 13 7.57 -14.03 13.65
CA TYR A 13 8.75 -13.18 13.62
C TYR A 13 9.85 -13.74 14.52
N MET A 14 9.47 -14.19 15.72
CA MET A 14 10.36 -14.85 16.66
C MET A 14 10.92 -16.16 16.09
N THR A 15 10.08 -16.94 15.42
CA THR A 15 10.46 -18.22 14.81
C THR A 15 11.45 -18.03 13.66
N GLU A 16 11.19 -17.10 12.75
CA GLU A 16 12.07 -16.78 11.62
C GLU A 16 13.43 -16.25 12.08
N ASN A 17 13.45 -15.45 13.15
CA ASN A 17 14.66 -14.92 13.75
C ASN A 17 15.32 -15.86 14.78
N LYS A 18 14.80 -17.08 14.96
CA LYS A 18 15.32 -18.10 15.89
C LYS A 18 15.47 -17.60 17.33
N LEU A 19 14.53 -16.77 17.78
CA LEU A 19 14.54 -16.20 19.12
C LEU A 19 13.94 -17.19 20.12
N LYS A 20 14.72 -17.57 21.13
CA LYS A 20 14.30 -18.52 22.18
C LYS A 20 13.32 -17.94 23.21
N LEU A 21 12.98 -16.66 23.08
CA LEU A 21 12.22 -15.90 24.07
C LEU A 21 10.76 -16.40 24.22
N SER A 22 10.21 -17.05 23.20
CA SER A 22 8.80 -17.46 23.11
C SER A 22 8.41 -18.69 23.94
N GLU A 23 9.38 -19.43 24.50
CA GLU A 23 9.12 -20.69 25.23
C GLU A 23 8.78 -20.50 26.71
N ASN A 24 8.81 -19.26 27.23
CA ASN A 24 8.64 -18.94 28.64
C ASN A 24 7.27 -18.29 28.92
N MET A 25 6.62 -18.62 30.05
CA MET A 25 5.41 -17.92 30.52
C MET A 25 5.57 -16.39 30.58
N LEU A 26 6.78 -15.90 30.86
CA LEU A 26 7.10 -14.46 30.83
C LEU A 26 6.77 -13.81 29.49
N PHE A 27 6.92 -14.54 28.38
CA PHE A 27 6.58 -14.05 27.06
C PHE A 27 5.10 -13.69 26.97
N SER A 28 4.22 -14.61 27.39
CA SER A 28 2.77 -14.41 27.31
C SER A 28 2.28 -13.25 28.19
N GLU A 29 2.95 -12.99 29.31
CA GLU A 29 2.57 -11.93 30.24
C GLU A 29 3.14 -10.56 29.88
N LEU A 30 4.32 -10.51 29.25
CA LEU A 30 5.01 -9.25 28.93
C LEU A 30 4.89 -8.81 27.47
N CYS A 31 4.81 -9.75 26.52
CA CYS A 31 4.82 -9.43 25.09
C CYS A 31 3.60 -8.60 24.68
N THR A 32 2.40 -9.01 25.12
CA THR A 32 1.15 -8.31 24.77
C THR A 32 1.11 -6.88 25.31
N PRO A 33 1.42 -6.62 26.60
CA PRO A 33 1.55 -5.24 27.09
C PRO A 33 2.60 -4.41 26.36
N LEU A 34 3.76 -5.01 26.03
CA LEU A 34 4.85 -4.31 25.34
C LEU A 34 4.45 -3.88 23.92
N LEU A 35 3.82 -4.78 23.14
CA LEU A 35 3.38 -4.49 21.78
C LEU A 35 2.24 -3.47 21.73
N ASN A 36 1.29 -3.57 22.66
CA ASN A 36 0.13 -2.67 22.67
C ASN A 36 0.38 -1.38 23.47
N LYS A 37 1.60 -1.20 24.01
CA LYS A 37 1.99 -0.07 24.87
C LYS A 37 1.04 0.10 26.06
N HIS A 38 0.53 -1.03 26.56
CA HIS A 38 -0.33 -1.10 27.73
C HIS A 38 0.50 -1.22 29.00
N GLU A 39 -0.18 -1.00 30.12
CA GLU A 39 0.39 -1.22 31.43
C GLU A 39 0.63 -2.72 31.67
N ILE A 40 1.55 -3.04 32.57
CA ILE A 40 1.95 -4.40 32.92
C ILE A 40 1.23 -4.78 34.20
N LEU A 41 0.48 -5.86 34.15
CA LEU A 41 -0.13 -6.48 35.31
C LEU A 41 0.88 -7.36 36.03
N ILE A 42 1.01 -7.18 37.33
CA ILE A 42 1.88 -8.00 38.18
C ILE A 42 1.12 -9.25 38.64
N THR A 43 1.40 -10.35 37.97
CA THR A 43 0.89 -11.68 38.31
C THR A 43 1.72 -12.31 39.42
N ARG A 44 1.22 -13.42 39.97
CA ARG A 44 2.00 -14.29 40.86
C ARG A 44 3.29 -14.76 40.21
N TYR A 45 3.23 -15.15 38.94
CA TYR A 45 4.38 -15.66 38.22
C TYR A 45 5.47 -14.59 38.06
N LEU A 46 5.10 -13.36 37.69
CA LEU A 46 6.05 -12.25 37.64
C LEU A 46 6.67 -11.98 39.01
N LEU A 47 5.90 -11.99 40.11
CA LEU A 47 6.44 -11.85 41.46
C LEU A 47 7.47 -12.93 41.79
N GLU A 48 7.15 -14.19 41.50
CA GLU A 48 8.04 -15.33 41.74
C GLU A 48 9.35 -15.17 40.95
N CYS A 49 9.26 -14.83 39.66
CA CYS A 49 10.43 -14.53 38.83
C CYS A 49 11.25 -13.40 39.46
N MET A 50 10.62 -12.28 39.82
CA MET A 50 11.28 -11.12 40.43
C MET A 50 11.96 -11.41 41.79
N GLY A 51 11.83 -12.63 42.32
CA GLY A 51 12.45 -13.06 43.58
C GLY A 51 11.52 -12.98 44.78
N PHE A 52 10.25 -12.60 44.58
CA PHE A 52 9.21 -12.57 45.61
C PHE A 52 8.43 -13.88 45.60
N GLY A 53 9.12 -14.99 45.85
CA GLY A 53 8.62 -16.36 45.66
C GLY A 53 8.33 -17.13 46.94
N ASN A 54 7.80 -16.50 48.00
CA ASN A 54 7.32 -17.27 49.16
C ASN A 54 5.96 -17.93 48.84
N ASN A 55 5.56 -18.98 49.56
CA ASN A 55 4.32 -19.72 49.29
C ASN A 55 3.01 -18.90 49.45
N GLU A 56 3.08 -17.63 49.85
CA GLU A 56 1.93 -16.74 50.09
C GLU A 56 1.94 -15.53 49.15
N TYR A 57 1.02 -15.51 48.17
CA TYR A 57 0.91 -14.43 47.18
C TYR A 57 0.70 -13.05 47.81
N GLU A 58 -0.20 -12.93 48.79
CA GLU A 58 -0.49 -11.64 49.43
C GLU A 58 0.74 -11.06 50.13
N LYS A 59 1.55 -11.90 50.75
CA LYS A 59 2.79 -11.48 51.38
C LYS A 59 3.79 -10.97 50.33
N ASN A 60 4.00 -11.75 49.26
CA ASN A 60 4.88 -11.36 48.16
C ASN A 60 4.44 -10.04 47.50
N LEU A 61 3.13 -9.86 47.34
CA LEU A 61 2.55 -8.63 46.81
C LEU A 61 2.83 -7.45 47.73
N ASN A 62 2.63 -7.61 49.05
CA ASN A 62 2.90 -6.55 50.02
C ASN A 62 4.40 -6.22 50.14
N ASP A 63 5.27 -7.23 50.06
CA ASP A 63 6.72 -7.05 50.01
C ASP A 63 7.12 -6.24 48.76
N PHE A 64 6.51 -6.56 47.60
CA PHE A 64 6.73 -5.81 46.37
C PHE A 64 6.16 -4.39 46.44
N ILE A 65 4.97 -4.18 47.02
CA ILE A 65 4.41 -2.84 47.27
C ILE A 65 5.36 -2.01 48.14
N SER A 66 5.88 -2.61 49.21
CA SER A 66 6.83 -1.95 50.10
C SER A 66 8.10 -1.56 49.36
N PHE A 67 8.60 -2.44 48.48
CA PHE A 67 9.70 -2.13 47.57
C PHE A 67 9.37 -0.95 46.64
N LEU A 68 8.21 -0.96 45.97
CA LEU A 68 7.81 0.13 45.07
C LEU A 68 7.71 1.47 45.79
N ASN A 69 7.11 1.48 46.98
CA ASN A 69 6.99 2.67 47.82
C ASN A 69 8.38 3.20 48.27
N ASN A 70 9.30 2.31 48.63
CA ASN A 70 10.65 2.68 49.07
C ASN A 70 11.45 3.42 47.98
N TYR A 71 11.18 3.11 46.71
CA TYR A 71 11.85 3.70 45.56
C TYR A 71 11.01 4.75 44.81
N ASP A 72 9.85 5.14 45.36
CA ASP A 72 8.92 6.09 44.74
C ASP A 72 8.57 5.70 43.30
N ILE A 73 8.10 4.46 43.13
CA ILE A 73 7.63 3.92 41.85
C ILE A 73 6.10 3.91 41.86
N SER A 74 5.50 4.57 40.88
CA SER A 74 4.04 4.63 40.74
C SER A 74 3.44 3.30 40.31
N TYR A 75 2.34 2.91 40.95
CA TYR A 75 1.52 1.76 40.59
C TYR A 75 0.04 2.07 40.84
N GLU A 76 -0.84 1.33 40.17
CA GLU A 76 -2.28 1.29 40.46
C GLU A 76 -2.62 -0.07 41.06
N GLN A 77 -3.41 -0.07 42.14
CA GLN A 77 -3.95 -1.30 42.71
C GLN A 77 -5.37 -1.49 42.21
N ILE A 78 -5.65 -2.67 41.66
CA ILE A 78 -6.97 -3.05 41.16
C ILE A 78 -7.48 -4.28 41.89
N ASP A 79 -8.79 -4.44 41.95
CA ASP A 79 -9.46 -5.61 42.50
C ASP A 79 -10.30 -6.34 41.44
N SER A 80 -10.86 -7.49 41.81
CA SER A 80 -11.64 -8.34 40.89
C SER A 80 -12.91 -7.68 40.35
N GLY A 81 -13.34 -6.55 40.89
CA GLY A 81 -14.49 -5.78 40.41
C GLY A 81 -14.12 -4.70 39.38
N ASN A 82 -12.83 -4.50 39.10
CA ASN A 82 -12.37 -3.47 38.19
C ASN A 82 -12.46 -3.91 36.72
N ASP A 83 -13.16 -3.13 35.89
CA ASP A 83 -13.35 -3.40 34.46
C ASP A 83 -12.04 -3.52 33.67
N LYS A 84 -10.94 -2.88 34.14
CA LYS A 84 -9.62 -2.95 33.51
C LYS A 84 -9.06 -4.38 33.43
N ILE A 85 -9.52 -5.28 34.29
CA ILE A 85 -9.10 -6.70 34.29
C ILE A 85 -9.40 -7.38 32.95
N ASN A 86 -10.48 -6.99 32.26
CA ASN A 86 -10.87 -7.58 30.98
C ASN A 86 -9.82 -7.35 29.87
N ASN A 87 -8.91 -6.39 30.05
CA ASN A 87 -7.84 -6.12 29.10
C ASN A 87 -6.64 -7.08 29.25
N TYR A 88 -6.64 -7.95 30.27
CA TYR A 88 -5.52 -8.83 30.61
C TYR A 88 -5.91 -10.30 30.49
N GLU A 89 -5.66 -10.92 29.32
CA GLU A 89 -5.94 -12.34 29.09
C GLU A 89 -5.21 -13.28 30.07
N CYS A 90 -4.06 -12.86 30.63
CA CYS A 90 -3.26 -13.65 31.57
C CYS A 90 -4.00 -13.95 32.89
N ILE A 91 -4.87 -13.04 33.38
CA ILE A 91 -5.71 -13.27 34.56
C ILE A 91 -6.73 -14.38 34.28
N ILE A 92 -7.34 -14.35 33.09
CA ILE A 92 -8.41 -15.28 32.68
C ILE A 92 -7.88 -16.72 32.62
N ARG A 93 -6.64 -16.91 32.15
CA ARG A 93 -6.03 -18.25 31.96
C ARG A 93 -5.48 -18.86 33.24
N ASN A 94 -4.86 -18.08 34.13
CA ASN A 94 -4.07 -18.63 35.25
C ASN A 94 -4.77 -18.57 36.61
N GLU A 95 -5.83 -17.76 36.76
CA GLU A 95 -6.45 -17.52 38.07
C GLU A 95 -7.92 -17.97 38.21
N SER A 96 -8.49 -18.56 37.15
CA SER A 96 -9.89 -19.02 37.08
C SER A 96 -10.18 -20.32 37.86
N GLY A 97 -9.20 -20.90 38.54
CA GLY A 97 -9.28 -22.24 39.13
C GLY A 97 -9.60 -22.37 40.62
N THR A 98 -9.66 -21.27 41.41
CA THR A 98 -9.90 -21.39 42.86
C THR A 98 -11.11 -20.60 43.32
N SER A 99 -12.15 -21.35 43.66
CA SER A 99 -13.37 -20.92 44.32
C SER A 99 -13.08 -20.33 45.70
N THR A 100 -13.04 -19.02 45.80
CA THR A 100 -13.41 -18.25 47.01
C THR A 100 -13.58 -16.80 46.61
N SER A 101 -14.77 -16.24 46.86
CA SER A 101 -15.21 -14.90 46.45
C SER A 101 -14.55 -13.76 47.27
N CYS A 102 -13.26 -13.86 47.57
CA CYS A 102 -12.52 -12.85 48.33
C CYS A 102 -11.59 -12.06 47.42
N SER A 103 -11.98 -10.82 47.15
CA SER A 103 -11.17 -9.63 46.81
C SER A 103 -9.68 -9.87 46.49
N LYS A 104 -9.37 -10.59 45.40
CA LYS A 104 -8.00 -10.63 44.90
C LYS A 104 -7.63 -9.23 44.41
N LYS A 105 -6.43 -8.78 44.78
CA LYS A 105 -5.88 -7.50 44.37
C LYS A 105 -4.66 -7.73 43.50
N TRP A 106 -4.56 -6.98 42.42
CA TRP A 106 -3.40 -6.97 41.54
C TRP A 106 -2.81 -5.57 41.46
N LEU A 107 -1.58 -5.50 40.96
CA LEU A 107 -0.90 -4.24 40.68
C LEU A 107 -0.76 -4.07 39.18
N ILE A 108 -0.98 -2.84 38.73
CA ILE A 108 -0.73 -2.41 37.37
C ILE A 108 0.38 -1.36 37.42
N LEU A 109 1.38 -1.53 36.56
CA LEU A 109 2.49 -0.60 36.41
C LEU A 109 2.62 -0.14 34.97
N SER A 110 2.94 1.13 34.75
CA SER A 110 3.38 1.57 33.43
C SER A 110 4.65 0.80 33.01
N ILE A 111 4.88 0.64 31.70
CA ILE A 111 6.09 -0.03 31.19
C ILE A 111 7.37 0.60 31.76
N ASN A 112 7.39 1.93 31.93
CA ASN A 112 8.52 2.65 32.51
C ASN A 112 8.68 2.37 34.01
N SER A 113 7.58 2.33 34.76
CA SER A 113 7.58 2.00 36.18
C SER A 113 8.08 0.57 36.40
N PHE A 114 7.60 -0.38 35.58
CA PHE A 114 8.06 -1.76 35.62
C PHE A 114 9.55 -1.89 35.27
N LYS A 115 10.00 -1.23 34.18
CA LYS A 115 11.43 -1.19 33.81
C LYS A 115 12.29 -0.64 34.94
N ARG A 116 11.86 0.43 35.59
CA ARG A 116 12.56 1.01 36.74
C ARG A 116 12.62 0.03 37.91
N ALA A 117 11.51 -0.67 38.20
CA ALA A 117 11.49 -1.72 39.22
C ALA A 117 12.49 -2.84 38.89
N MET A 118 12.55 -3.31 37.64
CA MET A 118 13.47 -4.37 37.21
C MET A 118 14.93 -3.97 37.39
N MET A 119 15.27 -2.73 37.02
CA MET A 119 16.63 -2.20 37.18
C MET A 119 17.04 -2.11 38.65
N LEU A 120 16.10 -1.83 39.56
CA LEU A 120 16.37 -1.68 41.00
C LEU A 120 16.41 -3.01 41.75
N LEU A 121 15.66 -4.02 41.30
CA LEU A 121 15.70 -5.37 41.87
C LEU A 121 17.04 -6.07 41.66
N ASN A 122 17.84 -5.60 40.70
CA ASN A 122 19.16 -6.14 40.37
C ASN A 122 19.13 -7.66 40.04
N ASN A 123 18.01 -8.14 39.48
CA ASN A 123 17.91 -9.48 38.94
C ASN A 123 18.32 -9.44 37.47
N GLU A 124 19.59 -9.75 37.20
CA GLU A 124 20.18 -9.65 35.86
C GLU A 124 19.46 -10.52 34.83
N GLU A 125 19.02 -11.72 35.20
CA GLU A 125 18.37 -12.66 34.26
C GLU A 125 17.06 -12.08 33.73
N ILE A 126 16.21 -11.57 34.62
CA ILE A 126 14.91 -11.01 34.23
C ILE A 126 15.05 -9.67 33.55
N LEU A 127 15.98 -8.84 34.03
CA LEU A 127 16.26 -7.57 33.38
C LEU A 127 16.74 -7.79 31.94
N ASN A 128 17.68 -8.71 31.73
CA ASN A 128 18.16 -9.06 30.39
C ASN A 128 17.04 -9.63 29.53
N TYR A 129 16.24 -10.56 30.05
CA TYR A 129 15.08 -11.11 29.34
C TYR A 129 14.08 -10.02 28.92
N PHE A 130 13.73 -9.11 29.85
CA PHE A 130 12.81 -8.01 29.57
C PHE A 130 13.37 -7.05 28.52
N LEU A 131 14.65 -6.71 28.59
CA LEU A 131 15.31 -5.82 27.63
C LEU A 131 15.42 -6.47 26.25
N GLU A 132 15.76 -7.76 26.18
CA GLU A 132 15.76 -8.52 24.93
C GLU A 132 14.37 -8.54 24.31
N LEU A 133 13.35 -8.90 25.09
CA LEU A 133 11.95 -8.91 24.63
C LEU A 133 11.50 -7.53 24.14
N GLN A 134 11.79 -6.47 24.90
CA GLN A 134 11.49 -5.09 24.51
C GLN A 134 12.14 -4.72 23.19
N ASN A 135 13.43 -5.05 23.01
CA ASN A 135 14.14 -4.78 21.76
C ASN A 135 13.54 -5.56 20.59
N THR A 136 13.15 -6.81 20.81
CA THR A 136 12.50 -7.60 19.77
C THR A 136 11.14 -7.05 19.38
N CYS A 137 10.31 -6.66 20.35
CA CYS A 137 9.02 -6.01 20.07
C CYS A 137 9.21 -4.72 19.24
N LEU A 138 10.22 -3.92 19.58
CA LEU A 138 10.56 -2.70 18.82
C LEU A 138 11.04 -3.00 17.40
N SER A 139 11.84 -4.03 17.19
CA SER A 139 12.27 -4.45 15.85
C SER A 139 11.10 -4.95 15.01
N TYR A 140 10.21 -5.75 15.62
CA TYR A 140 8.99 -6.22 14.98
C TYR A 140 8.08 -5.07 14.54
N GLU A 141 7.82 -4.07 15.40
CA GLU A 141 7.03 -2.89 15.04
C GLU A 141 7.63 -2.18 13.81
N LYS A 142 8.95 -1.97 13.79
CA LYS A 142 9.64 -1.32 12.67
C LYS A 142 9.53 -2.11 11.37
N GLU A 143 9.69 -3.42 11.43
CA GLU A 143 9.57 -4.27 10.24
C GLU A 143 8.15 -4.31 9.69
N LYS A 144 7.16 -4.33 10.58
CA LYS A 144 5.75 -4.21 10.20
C LYS A 144 5.49 -2.90 9.48
N ASP A 145 5.93 -1.77 10.04
CA ASP A 145 5.78 -0.45 9.43
C ASP A 145 6.45 -0.38 8.05
N LEU A 146 7.66 -0.94 7.92
CA LEU A 146 8.39 -1.01 6.66
C LEU A 146 7.67 -1.87 5.63
N SER A 147 7.11 -3.01 6.05
CA SER A 147 6.35 -3.90 5.17
C SER A 147 5.08 -3.22 4.65
N GLU A 148 4.32 -2.55 5.51
CA GLU A 148 3.13 -1.78 5.13
C GLU A 148 3.48 -0.63 4.17
N LEU A 149 4.61 0.05 4.40
CA LEU A 149 5.10 1.11 3.52
C LEU A 149 5.48 0.57 2.14
N ASN A 150 6.21 -0.55 2.10
CA ASN A 150 6.59 -1.23 0.85
C ASN A 150 5.37 -1.70 0.06
N GLU A 151 4.34 -2.22 0.72
CA GLU A 151 3.09 -2.61 0.07
C GLU A 151 2.41 -1.41 -0.60
N LYS A 152 2.35 -0.25 0.08
CA LYS A 152 1.81 1.00 -0.49
C LYS A 152 2.64 1.48 -1.69
N PHE A 153 3.97 1.42 -1.61
CA PHE A 153 4.83 1.79 -2.73
C PHE A 153 4.66 0.84 -3.92
N SER A 154 4.57 -0.47 -3.68
CA SER A 154 4.38 -1.48 -4.73
C SER A 154 3.06 -1.26 -5.48
N LYS A 155 1.95 -1.04 -4.76
CA LYS A 155 0.65 -0.71 -5.36
C LYS A 155 0.71 0.57 -6.19
N LYS A 156 1.38 1.60 -5.68
CA LYS A 156 1.54 2.87 -6.42
C LYS A 156 2.39 2.70 -7.68
N MET A 157 3.43 1.86 -7.63
CA MET A 157 4.28 1.58 -8.79
C MET A 157 3.50 0.85 -9.88
N GLN A 158 2.66 -0.13 -9.51
CA GLN A 158 1.79 -0.84 -10.47
C GLN A 158 0.84 0.11 -11.18
N LEU A 159 0.18 1.02 -10.45
CA LEU A 159 -0.72 2.01 -11.04
C LEU A 159 0.00 2.95 -12.02
N ILE A 160 1.21 3.40 -11.67
CA ILE A 160 2.02 4.25 -12.55
C ILE A 160 2.48 3.48 -13.79
N GLU A 161 2.77 2.18 -13.66
CA GLU A 161 3.16 1.34 -14.79
C GLU A 161 1.99 1.11 -15.76
N GLU A 162 0.78 0.87 -15.22
CA GLU A 162 -0.46 0.78 -15.99
C GLU A 162 -0.73 2.09 -16.75
N GLU A 163 -0.71 3.24 -16.07
CA GLU A 163 -0.93 4.56 -16.69
C GLU A 163 0.11 4.86 -17.77
N ASN A 164 1.38 4.53 -17.53
CA ASN A 164 2.43 4.70 -18.54
C ASN A 164 2.23 3.80 -19.76
N ASN A 165 1.71 2.59 -19.58
CA ASN A 165 1.43 1.69 -20.70
C ASN A 165 0.24 2.20 -21.52
N GLU A 166 -0.81 2.70 -20.88
CA GLU A 166 -1.94 3.35 -21.57
C GLU A 166 -1.49 4.58 -22.36
N LEU A 167 -0.68 5.46 -21.75
CA LEU A 167 -0.15 6.64 -22.42
C LEU A 167 0.75 6.28 -23.61
N LYS A 168 1.56 5.22 -23.50
CA LYS A 168 2.36 4.71 -24.63
C LYS A 168 1.47 4.22 -25.77
N GLU A 169 0.41 3.50 -25.46
CA GLU A 169 -0.55 3.01 -26.46
C GLU A 169 -1.25 4.18 -27.18
N GLN A 170 -1.76 5.14 -26.42
CA GLN A 170 -2.38 6.36 -26.98
C GLN A 170 -1.39 7.14 -27.87
N THR A 171 -0.14 7.27 -27.42
CA THR A 171 0.91 7.92 -28.20
C THR A 171 1.18 7.17 -29.52
N MET A 172 1.16 5.83 -29.49
CA MET A 172 1.35 5.01 -30.69
C MET A 172 0.19 5.17 -31.68
N ILE A 173 -1.06 5.17 -31.19
CA ILE A 173 -2.25 5.42 -32.00
C ILE A 173 -2.17 6.80 -32.66
N MET A 174 -1.77 7.82 -31.90
CA MET A 174 -1.62 9.18 -32.41
C MET A 174 -0.53 9.26 -33.49
N LYS A 175 0.64 8.67 -33.27
CA LYS A 175 1.72 8.60 -34.27
C LYS A 175 1.27 7.93 -35.55
N ASN A 176 0.57 6.81 -35.45
CA ASN A 176 0.03 6.10 -36.62
C ASN A 176 -0.99 6.94 -37.39
N SER A 177 -1.85 7.69 -36.67
CA SER A 177 -2.83 8.59 -37.28
C SER A 177 -2.16 9.72 -38.04
N ILE A 178 -1.15 10.35 -37.45
CA ILE A 178 -0.35 11.42 -38.09
C ILE A 178 0.38 10.87 -39.33
N ASN A 179 1.01 9.70 -39.23
CA ASN A 179 1.70 9.09 -40.36
C ASN A 179 0.73 8.77 -41.50
N ASN A 180 -0.44 8.20 -41.21
CA ASN A 180 -1.48 7.92 -42.21
C ASN A 180 -2.01 9.21 -42.89
N GLU A 181 -2.10 10.34 -42.18
CA GLU A 181 -2.47 11.62 -42.78
C GLU A 181 -1.36 12.18 -43.68
N ASN A 182 -0.09 12.04 -43.29
CA ASN A 182 1.06 12.45 -44.09
C ASN A 182 1.22 11.58 -45.35
N GLU A 183 0.87 10.29 -45.29
CA GLU A 183 0.94 9.37 -46.44
C GLU A 183 -0.18 9.62 -47.48
N LYS A 184 -1.30 10.23 -47.10
CA LYS A 184 -2.31 10.71 -48.04
C LYS A 184 -1.76 11.91 -48.80
N LYS A 185 -0.94 11.63 -49.82
CA LYS A 185 -0.41 12.62 -50.77
C LYS A 185 -1.51 13.59 -51.18
N LYS A 186 -1.34 14.86 -50.81
CA LYS A 186 -2.16 16.00 -51.27
C LYS A 186 -1.82 16.38 -52.72
N ASP A 187 -1.39 15.40 -53.51
CA ASP A 187 -0.98 15.56 -54.90
C ASP A 187 -2.17 15.27 -55.81
N GLY A 188 -2.32 16.05 -56.88
CA GLY A 188 -3.37 15.92 -57.89
C GLY A 188 -4.16 17.22 -58.09
N TYR A 189 -4.67 17.39 -59.31
CA TYR A 189 -5.39 18.56 -59.75
C TYR A 189 -6.82 18.54 -59.23
N ILE A 190 -7.29 19.69 -58.72
CA ILE A 190 -8.72 19.93 -58.52
C ILE A 190 -9.27 20.48 -59.83
N TYR A 191 -10.35 19.89 -60.32
CA TYR A 191 -10.97 20.29 -61.58
C TYR A 191 -12.45 20.56 -61.45
N ILE A 192 -12.95 21.40 -62.35
CA ILE A 192 -14.36 21.65 -62.61
C ILE A 192 -14.64 21.26 -64.06
N ALA A 193 -15.61 20.38 -64.26
CA ALA A 193 -16.03 19.88 -65.56
C ALA A 193 -17.49 20.23 -65.87
N THR A 194 -17.75 20.69 -67.08
CA THR A 194 -19.12 20.97 -67.56
C THR A 194 -19.23 20.81 -69.07
N THR A 195 -20.45 20.85 -69.61
CA THR A 195 -20.72 20.97 -71.06
C THR A 195 -21.42 22.27 -71.38
N LYS A 196 -21.66 22.58 -72.65
CA LYS A 196 -22.41 23.79 -73.02
C LYS A 196 -23.83 23.74 -72.49
N THR A 197 -24.49 22.57 -72.57
CA THR A 197 -25.83 22.38 -72.03
C THR A 197 -25.83 22.50 -70.51
N TYR A 198 -24.89 21.86 -69.83
CA TYR A 198 -24.81 21.88 -68.37
C TYR A 198 -24.48 23.26 -67.83
N ALA A 199 -23.57 24.00 -68.47
CA ALA A 199 -23.24 25.37 -68.10
C ALA A 199 -24.45 26.31 -68.19
N LYS A 200 -25.31 26.15 -69.20
CA LYS A 200 -26.57 26.92 -69.31
C LYS A 200 -27.52 26.69 -68.14
N CYS A 201 -27.45 25.52 -67.51
CA CYS A 201 -28.24 25.16 -66.34
C CYS A 201 -27.47 25.32 -65.02
N ASN A 202 -26.30 25.98 -65.02
CA ASN A 202 -25.40 26.10 -63.86
C ASN A 202 -25.01 24.75 -63.22
N THR A 203 -24.90 23.70 -64.03
CA THR A 203 -24.51 22.36 -63.57
C THR A 203 -23.01 22.14 -63.80
N PHE A 204 -22.28 21.88 -62.72
CA PHE A 204 -20.84 21.66 -62.74
C PHE A 204 -20.46 20.41 -61.95
N LYS A 205 -19.49 19.64 -62.44
CA LYS A 205 -18.90 18.49 -61.74
C LYS A 205 -17.54 18.88 -61.18
N ILE A 206 -17.36 18.77 -59.87
CA ILE A 206 -16.09 19.10 -59.20
C ILE A 206 -15.42 17.80 -58.76
N GLY A 207 -14.10 17.68 -58.89
CA GLY A 207 -13.38 16.51 -58.41
C GLY A 207 -11.86 16.66 -58.41
N LYS A 208 -11.18 15.57 -58.01
CA LYS A 208 -9.71 15.43 -58.03
C LYS A 208 -9.28 14.45 -59.12
N THR A 209 -8.17 14.73 -59.82
CA THR A 209 -7.52 13.78 -60.74
C THR A 209 -6.00 13.99 -60.73
N ASN A 210 -5.22 12.93 -60.96
CA ASN A 210 -3.78 13.06 -61.18
C ASN A 210 -3.45 13.43 -62.64
N ASP A 211 -4.38 13.15 -63.57
CA ASP A 211 -4.25 13.46 -64.99
C ASP A 211 -5.55 14.10 -65.51
N PRO A 212 -5.55 15.42 -65.77
CA PRO A 212 -6.72 16.11 -66.32
C PRO A 212 -7.09 15.67 -67.74
N ALA A 213 -6.12 15.28 -68.57
CA ALA A 213 -6.37 14.88 -69.95
C ALA A 213 -7.07 13.52 -70.01
N LEU A 214 -6.59 12.53 -69.26
CA LEU A 214 -7.26 11.24 -69.14
C LEU A 214 -8.67 11.40 -68.55
N ARG A 215 -8.83 12.29 -67.57
CA ARG A 215 -10.15 12.56 -66.97
C ARG A 215 -11.13 13.18 -67.97
N LEU A 216 -10.66 14.09 -68.83
CA LEU A 216 -11.45 14.67 -69.92
C LEU A 216 -11.89 13.61 -70.93
N VAL A 217 -10.97 12.71 -71.33
CA VAL A 217 -11.30 11.59 -72.22
C VAL A 217 -12.38 10.72 -71.61
N ASN A 218 -12.21 10.31 -70.35
CA ASN A 218 -13.17 9.47 -69.62
C ASN A 218 -14.58 10.07 -69.56
N PHE A 219 -14.70 11.39 -69.39
CA PHE A 219 -16.00 12.06 -69.41
C PHE A 219 -16.70 12.00 -70.77
N ASN A 220 -15.94 11.84 -71.85
CA ASN A 220 -16.43 11.90 -73.23
C ASN A 220 -16.56 10.53 -73.91
N VAL A 221 -16.09 9.42 -73.30
CA VAL A 221 -16.10 8.07 -73.91
C VAL A 221 -17.48 7.63 -74.41
N ALA A 222 -18.54 7.92 -73.66
CA ALA A 222 -19.91 7.52 -73.99
C ALA A 222 -20.83 8.73 -74.31
N ARG A 223 -20.25 9.88 -74.68
CA ARG A 223 -21.02 11.10 -74.91
C ARG A 223 -21.25 11.40 -76.38
N ASN A 224 -22.37 12.10 -76.61
CA ASN A 224 -22.68 12.69 -77.89
C ASN A 224 -21.59 13.70 -78.29
N SER A 225 -21.06 13.57 -79.51
CA SER A 225 -20.04 14.45 -80.08
C SER A 225 -20.47 15.92 -80.20
N GLN A 226 -21.77 16.21 -80.11
CA GLN A 226 -22.32 17.56 -80.16
C GLN A 226 -22.30 18.31 -78.80
N ASP A 227 -22.12 17.61 -77.67
CA ASP A 227 -22.08 18.24 -76.33
C ASP A 227 -21.03 17.58 -75.41
N LEU A 228 -19.76 17.76 -75.81
CA LEU A 228 -18.61 17.26 -75.07
C LEU A 228 -18.35 18.04 -73.78
N PHE A 229 -17.76 17.37 -72.80
CA PHE A 229 -17.22 18.01 -71.60
C PHE A 229 -15.99 18.84 -71.90
N TYR A 230 -15.85 19.90 -71.12
CA TYR A 230 -14.66 20.71 -70.93
C TYR A 230 -14.24 20.59 -69.46
N VAL A 231 -12.93 20.57 -69.22
CA VAL A 231 -12.35 20.49 -67.88
C VAL A 231 -11.44 21.69 -67.69
N CYS A 232 -11.71 22.49 -66.65
CA CYS A 232 -10.77 23.48 -66.14
C CYS A 232 -10.19 22.93 -64.84
N TYR A 233 -8.89 23.08 -64.63
CA TYR A 233 -8.22 22.55 -63.44
C TYR A 233 -7.23 23.56 -62.88
N CYS A 234 -7.00 23.49 -61.57
CA CYS A 234 -5.91 24.19 -60.91
C CYS A 234 -4.87 23.18 -60.43
N GLU A 235 -3.60 23.54 -60.63
CA GLU A 235 -2.49 22.84 -60.02
C GLU A 235 -2.48 23.08 -58.51
N PRO A 236 -2.31 22.03 -57.69
CA PRO A 236 -2.07 22.22 -56.28
C PRO A 236 -0.71 22.91 -56.10
N LYS A 237 -0.71 24.23 -55.86
CA LYS A 237 0.46 24.94 -55.35
C LYS A 237 0.57 24.69 -53.84
N PHE A 238 0.97 23.49 -53.45
CA PHE A 238 1.52 23.30 -52.11
C PHE A 238 3.03 23.50 -52.24
N PRO A 239 3.62 24.62 -51.77
CA PRO A 239 5.03 24.60 -51.51
C PRO A 239 5.23 23.50 -50.46
N LEU A 240 5.88 22.41 -50.86
CA LEU A 240 6.49 21.51 -49.89
C LEU A 240 7.42 22.41 -49.08
N ALA A 241 7.07 22.68 -47.82
CA ALA A 241 8.02 23.25 -46.89
C ALA A 241 9.22 22.30 -46.91
N GLN A 242 10.32 22.74 -47.53
CA GLN A 242 11.60 22.10 -47.36
C GLN A 242 11.95 22.28 -45.89
N HIS A 243 11.78 21.22 -45.11
CA HIS A 243 12.35 21.13 -43.80
C HIS A 243 13.80 20.67 -44.00
N ASP A 244 14.71 21.64 -43.88
CA ASP A 244 16.13 21.41 -43.58
C ASP A 244 16.30 20.73 -42.22
#